data_AF-A0A7V9EPX8-F1
#
_entry.id   AF-A0A7V9EPX8-F1
#
_cell.length_a   1.000
_cell.length_b   1.000
_cell.length_c   1.000
_cell.angle_alpha   90.00
_cell.angle_beta   90.00
_cell.angle_gamma   90.00
#
_symmetry.space_group_name_H-M   'P 1'
#
loop_
_entity.id
_entity.type
_entity.pdbx_description
1 polymer ?
#
loop_
_entity_poly.entity_id
_entity_poly.type
_entity_poly.pdbx_seq_one_letter_code
_entity_poly.pdbx_strand_id
1 'polypeptide(L)'
;MISSFIGSRFRTPLFQTGLTFVGLGLASALWVVTMPVATAKLMAPEEMIQAGLPPGVMVNTAGKPQFLTAVCAAVKTHHESAARITKAAVAAHKEYAGEIVTTAVRCARGEKIDCELTGAIVAAAIVAAPQSAAVIDDAATATAPECADSVQTRTERSDGKQVLDGKEMVGGKQVIEPIAEGPDYVAPDTPPFLPPGGGGFNPGEPRVLICYNGRQRRIRESQLQNFLDSHPGAFVGNCEITPATSR
;
A
#
# COMPACT_ATOMS: atom_id res chain seq x y z
N MET A 1 -38.81 23.07 -25.78
CA MET A 1 -38.58 24.42 -25.20
C MET A 1 -37.08 24.62 -25.13
N ILE A 2 -36.61 25.60 -25.88
CA ILE A 2 -35.21 25.92 -26.14
C ILE A 2 -34.87 27.08 -25.20
N SER A 3 -33.91 26.90 -24.28
CA SER A 3 -33.39 28.00 -23.45
C SER A 3 -31.90 28.16 -23.67
N SER A 4 -31.61 29.22 -24.42
CA SER A 4 -30.33 29.89 -24.55
C SER A 4 -29.84 30.49 -23.23
N PHE A 5 -28.55 30.38 -22.95
CA PHE A 5 -27.79 31.28 -22.06
C PHE A 5 -26.43 31.50 -22.75
N ILE A 6 -26.27 32.57 -23.52
CA ILE A 6 -25.70 33.88 -23.13
C ILE A 6 -24.31 33.73 -22.53
N GLY A 7 -23.30 34.09 -23.33
CA GLY A 7 -21.89 34.03 -22.99
C GLY A 7 -21.38 35.19 -22.16
N SER A 8 -20.09 35.13 -21.87
CA SER A 8 -19.26 36.26 -21.47
C SER A 8 -17.84 36.00 -21.93
N ARG A 9 -17.40 36.82 -22.88
CA ARG A 9 -16.03 36.88 -23.40
C ARG A 9 -15.13 37.45 -22.31
N PHE A 10 -14.14 36.70 -21.83
CA PHE A 10 -13.02 37.29 -21.11
C PHE A 10 -11.88 37.57 -22.09
N ARG A 11 -11.75 38.87 -22.35
CA ARG A 11 -10.78 39.55 -23.19
C ARG A 11 -9.60 39.92 -22.28
N THR A 12 -8.41 39.39 -22.53
CA THR A 12 -7.17 39.92 -21.95
C THR A 12 -6.20 40.33 -23.04
N PRO A 13 -5.51 41.47 -22.86
CA PRO A 13 -4.97 42.27 -23.96
C PRO A 13 -3.63 41.75 -24.48
N LEU A 14 -3.49 41.84 -25.80
CA LEU A 14 -2.23 42.03 -26.51
C LEU A 14 -1.48 43.21 -25.87
N PHE A 15 -0.35 42.95 -25.22
CA PHE A 15 0.68 43.95 -25.02
C PHE A 15 1.84 43.66 -25.97
N GLN A 16 1.75 44.37 -27.08
CA GLN A 16 2.76 44.57 -28.09
C GLN A 16 3.75 45.62 -27.56
N THR A 17 5.00 45.25 -27.34
CA THR A 17 6.14 46.18 -27.32
C THR A 17 7.42 45.38 -27.46
N GLY A 18 7.99 45.43 -28.66
CA GLY A 18 9.35 44.96 -28.90
C GLY A 18 10.36 46.01 -28.46
N LEU A 19 11.53 45.57 -28.03
CA LEU A 19 12.80 46.22 -28.35
C LEU A 19 13.94 45.23 -28.14
N THR A 20 14.66 44.98 -29.23
CA THR A 20 15.93 44.27 -29.34
C THR A 20 17.01 44.92 -28.47
N PHE A 21 17.53 44.19 -27.48
CA PHE A 21 18.83 44.47 -26.89
C PHE A 21 19.83 43.41 -27.36
N VAL A 22 20.58 43.76 -28.40
CA VAL A 22 21.86 43.13 -28.74
C VAL A 22 22.88 43.68 -27.74
N GLY A 23 23.17 42.88 -26.72
CA GLY A 23 24.22 43.16 -25.73
C GLY A 23 25.05 41.90 -25.51
N LEU A 24 26.14 41.77 -26.28
CA LEU A 24 27.23 40.85 -25.96
C LEU A 24 27.88 41.35 -24.66
N GLY A 25 27.56 40.70 -23.55
CA GLY A 25 28.20 40.88 -22.25
C GLY A 25 28.49 39.54 -21.62
N LEU A 26 29.72 39.06 -21.79
CA LEU A 26 30.29 37.94 -21.04
C LEU A 26 30.36 38.31 -19.55
N ALA A 27 29.35 37.91 -18.79
CA ALA A 27 29.42 37.76 -17.34
C ALA A 27 28.34 36.76 -16.90
N SER A 28 28.75 35.50 -16.75
CA SER A 28 27.98 34.41 -16.17
C SER A 28 27.69 34.69 -14.69
N ALA A 29 26.68 35.52 -14.43
CA ALA A 29 26.05 35.59 -13.12
C ALA A 29 24.97 34.49 -13.07
N LEU A 30 25.36 33.33 -12.54
CA LEU A 30 24.44 32.30 -12.07
C LEU A 30 23.60 32.90 -10.94
N TRP A 31 22.51 33.60 -11.29
CA TRP A 31 21.42 33.84 -10.35
C TRP A 31 20.74 32.49 -10.15
N VAL A 32 21.30 31.68 -9.25
CA VAL A 32 20.56 30.60 -8.62
C VAL A 32 19.49 31.32 -7.81
N VAL A 33 18.31 31.48 -8.42
CA VAL A 33 17.10 31.84 -7.70
C VAL A 33 16.91 30.70 -6.71
N THR A 34 17.41 30.89 -5.50
CA THR A 34 17.10 30.06 -4.35
C THR A 34 15.63 30.31 -4.06
N MET A 35 14.75 29.69 -4.85
CA MET A 35 13.37 29.53 -4.42
C MET A 35 13.46 28.85 -3.07
N PRO A 36 12.88 29.42 -2.01
CA PRO A 36 12.74 28.68 -0.78
C PRO A 36 11.97 27.42 -1.19
N VAL A 37 12.65 26.28 -1.14
CA VAL A 37 11.97 25.00 -1.15
C VAL A 37 11.13 25.09 0.11
N ALA A 38 9.89 25.51 -0.04
CA ALA A 38 8.89 25.34 0.96
C ALA A 38 8.85 23.83 1.16
N THR A 39 9.62 23.35 2.12
CA THR A 39 9.39 22.07 2.77
C THR A 39 8.01 22.20 3.37
N ALA A 40 6.99 22.00 2.54
CA ALA A 40 5.71 21.51 2.96
C ALA A 40 6.09 20.26 3.75
N LYS A 41 6.05 20.37 5.09
CA LYS A 41 6.29 19.24 5.97
C LYS A 41 5.33 18.17 5.49
N LEU A 42 5.84 17.17 4.77
CA LEU A 42 5.09 15.98 4.42
C LEU A 42 4.71 15.38 5.77
N MET A 43 3.44 15.53 6.16
CA MET A 43 2.94 14.93 7.39
C MET A 43 3.25 13.44 7.35
N ALA A 44 3.70 12.91 8.48
CA ALA A 44 3.94 11.47 8.57
C ALA A 44 2.59 10.74 8.39
N PRO A 45 2.54 9.58 7.73
CA PRO A 45 1.30 8.82 7.57
C PRO A 45 0.56 8.55 8.90
N GLU A 46 1.30 8.39 9.98
CA GLU A 46 0.79 8.21 11.34
C GLU A 46 0.10 9.49 11.83
N GLU A 47 0.67 10.66 11.57
CA GLU A 47 0.04 11.96 11.86
C GLU A 47 -1.24 12.17 11.06
N MET A 48 -1.26 11.71 9.80
CA MET A 48 -2.47 11.76 8.96
C MET A 48 -3.60 10.92 9.55
N ILE A 49 -3.30 9.73 10.09
CA ILE A 49 -4.30 8.88 10.76
C ILE A 49 -4.70 9.51 12.11
N GLN A 50 -3.73 10.01 12.86
CA GLN A 50 -3.93 10.64 14.16
C GLN A 50 -4.85 11.87 14.08
N ALA A 51 -4.79 12.62 12.97
CA ALA A 51 -5.68 13.75 12.72
C ALA A 51 -7.16 13.35 12.57
N GLY A 52 -7.44 12.09 12.21
CA GLY A 52 -8.81 11.54 12.13
C GLY A 52 -9.33 10.94 13.43
N LEU A 53 -8.49 10.84 14.48
CA LEU A 53 -8.88 10.28 15.77
C LEU A 53 -9.47 11.34 16.71
N PRO A 54 -10.34 10.93 17.66
CA PRO A 54 -10.79 11.82 18.73
C PRO A 54 -9.61 12.36 19.55
N PRO A 55 -9.73 13.58 20.14
CA PRO A 55 -8.68 14.15 20.96
C PRO A 55 -8.36 13.24 22.16
N GLY A 56 -7.07 12.99 22.38
CA GLY A 56 -6.57 12.12 23.45
C GLY A 56 -6.53 10.63 23.14
N VAL A 57 -6.98 10.20 21.95
CA VAL A 57 -6.89 8.79 21.51
C VAL A 57 -5.72 8.63 20.56
N MET A 58 -4.75 7.76 20.87
CA MET A 58 -3.61 7.48 20.00
C MET A 58 -3.91 6.36 19.01
N VAL A 59 -3.21 6.34 17.87
CA VAL A 59 -3.29 5.27 16.87
C VAL A 59 -3.24 3.86 17.49
N ASN A 60 -2.34 3.63 18.45
CA ASN A 60 -2.12 2.31 19.04
C ASN A 60 -3.16 1.93 20.11
N THR A 61 -3.90 2.91 20.64
CA THR A 61 -4.90 2.70 21.71
C THR A 61 -6.34 2.85 21.22
N ALA A 62 -6.53 3.32 19.99
CA ALA A 62 -7.83 3.52 19.40
C ALA A 62 -8.60 2.20 19.30
N GLY A 63 -9.89 2.24 19.65
CA GLY A 63 -10.78 1.13 19.37
C GLY A 63 -10.88 0.89 17.86
N LYS A 64 -10.98 -0.38 17.46
CA LYS A 64 -11.10 -0.81 16.06
C LYS A 64 -12.02 0.06 15.17
N PRO A 65 -13.28 0.36 15.54
CA PRO A 65 -14.14 1.18 14.68
C PRO A 65 -13.62 2.62 14.54
N GLN A 66 -13.11 3.23 15.62
CA GLN A 66 -12.56 4.59 15.59
C GLN A 66 -11.31 4.65 14.71
N PHE A 67 -10.44 3.64 14.83
CA PHE A 67 -9.25 3.50 14.02
C PHE A 67 -9.58 3.36 12.53
N LEU A 68 -10.52 2.48 12.15
CA LEU A 68 -10.92 2.31 10.76
C LEU A 68 -11.59 3.58 10.19
N THR A 69 -12.39 4.30 10.99
CA THR A 69 -12.94 5.60 10.59
C THR A 69 -11.83 6.63 10.34
N ALA A 70 -10.82 6.70 11.21
CA ALA A 70 -9.69 7.60 11.05
C ALA A 70 -8.85 7.27 9.81
N VAL A 71 -8.57 5.99 9.56
CA VAL A 71 -7.89 5.54 8.33
C VAL A 71 -8.67 5.94 7.09
N CYS A 72 -10.00 5.72 7.07
CA CYS A 72 -10.85 6.13 5.97
C CYS A 72 -10.78 7.65 5.71
N ALA A 73 -10.88 8.45 6.77
CA ALA A 73 -10.80 9.91 6.68
C ALA A 73 -9.43 10.38 6.15
N ALA A 74 -8.34 9.78 6.63
CA ALA A 74 -6.99 10.07 6.18
C ALA A 74 -6.82 9.73 4.69
N VAL A 75 -7.26 8.54 4.26
CA VAL A 75 -7.20 8.10 2.86
C VAL A 75 -8.02 9.02 1.94
N LYS A 76 -9.22 9.41 2.36
CA LYS A 76 -10.08 10.30 1.58
C LYS A 76 -9.48 11.70 1.42
N THR A 77 -8.80 12.20 2.45
CA THR A 77 -8.18 13.54 2.46
C THR A 77 -6.86 13.56 1.70
N HIS A 78 -6.08 12.48 1.82
CA HIS A 78 -4.74 12.35 1.25
C HIS A 78 -4.68 11.17 0.27
N HIS A 79 -5.50 11.25 -0.78
CA HIS A 79 -5.71 10.16 -1.74
C HIS A 79 -4.41 9.66 -2.38
N GLU A 80 -3.51 10.57 -2.77
CA GLU A 80 -2.18 10.25 -3.32
C GLU A 80 -1.26 9.50 -2.32
N SER A 81 -1.52 9.66 -1.02
CA SER A 81 -0.77 9.00 0.07
C SER A 81 -1.47 7.75 0.59
N ALA A 82 -2.58 7.30 -0.02
CA ALA A 82 -3.40 6.20 0.49
C ALA A 82 -2.59 4.90 0.72
N ALA A 83 -1.66 4.58 -0.18
CA ALA A 83 -0.81 3.40 -0.01
C ALA A 83 0.12 3.51 1.22
N ARG A 84 0.70 4.70 1.46
CA ARG A 84 1.56 4.94 2.63
C ARG A 84 0.76 4.93 3.94
N ILE A 85 -0.43 5.53 3.93
CA ILE A 85 -1.36 5.53 5.07
C ILE A 85 -1.76 4.09 5.41
N THR A 86 -2.15 3.31 4.40
CA THR A 86 -2.52 1.90 4.59
C THR A 86 -1.35 1.09 5.14
N LYS A 87 -0.14 1.29 4.62
CA LYS A 87 1.08 0.64 5.12
C LYS A 87 1.28 0.91 6.61
N ALA A 88 1.21 2.18 7.03
CA ALA A 88 1.38 2.58 8.42
C ALA A 88 0.25 2.01 9.31
N ALA A 89 -0.99 2.06 8.84
CA ALA A 89 -2.14 1.51 9.55
C ALA A 89 -2.01 0.00 9.79
N VAL A 90 -1.63 -0.77 8.76
CA VAL A 90 -1.42 -2.22 8.86
C VAL A 90 -0.21 -2.55 9.73
N ALA A 91 0.84 -1.73 9.69
CA ALA A 91 2.00 -1.91 10.57
C ALA A 91 1.64 -1.71 12.05
N ALA A 92 0.73 -0.76 12.34
CA ALA A 92 0.23 -0.49 13.69
C ALA A 92 -0.73 -1.57 14.21
N HIS A 93 -1.63 -2.09 13.36
CA HIS A 93 -2.65 -3.07 13.74
C HIS A 93 -2.72 -4.24 12.72
N LYS A 94 -1.77 -5.16 12.83
CA LYS A 94 -1.60 -6.29 11.89
C LYS A 94 -2.79 -7.26 11.93
N GLU A 95 -3.45 -7.36 13.08
CA GLU A 95 -4.64 -8.18 13.32
C GLU A 95 -5.86 -7.72 12.51
N TYR A 96 -5.87 -6.45 12.05
CA TYR A 96 -6.96 -5.88 11.25
C TYR A 96 -6.59 -5.70 9.78
N ALA A 97 -5.48 -6.29 9.31
CA ALA A 97 -4.93 -6.00 8.00
C ALA A 97 -5.94 -6.07 6.84
N GLY A 98 -6.78 -7.13 6.78
CA GLY A 98 -7.81 -7.27 5.75
C GLY A 98 -8.89 -6.18 5.82
N GLU A 99 -9.30 -5.79 7.03
CA GLU A 99 -10.32 -4.74 7.23
C GLU A 99 -9.78 -3.34 6.97
N ILE A 100 -8.51 -3.09 7.31
CA ILE A 100 -7.81 -1.86 6.98
C ILE A 100 -7.74 -1.71 5.46
N VAL A 101 -7.35 -2.75 4.73
CA VAL A 101 -7.28 -2.73 3.26
C VAL A 101 -8.67 -2.54 2.64
N THR A 102 -9.67 -3.29 3.11
CA THR A 102 -11.07 -3.14 2.68
C THR A 102 -11.54 -1.69 2.86
N THR A 103 -11.26 -1.11 4.03
CA THR A 103 -11.63 0.26 4.37
C THR A 103 -10.90 1.27 3.50
N ALA A 104 -9.58 1.13 3.35
CA ALA A 104 -8.75 2.02 2.56
C ALA A 104 -9.17 2.01 1.08
N VAL A 105 -9.34 0.83 0.47
CA VAL A 105 -9.79 0.70 -0.92
C VAL A 105 -11.17 1.32 -1.11
N ARG A 106 -12.12 1.04 -0.20
CA ARG A 106 -13.45 1.62 -0.25
C ARG A 106 -13.44 3.15 -0.13
N CYS A 107 -12.57 3.71 0.72
CA CYS A 107 -12.50 5.16 0.93
C CYS A 107 -11.63 5.88 -0.12
N ALA A 108 -10.75 5.15 -0.81
CA ALA A 108 -10.01 5.64 -1.97
C ALA A 108 -10.87 5.66 -3.24
N ARG A 109 -12.01 4.96 -3.28
CA ARG A 109 -12.95 5.07 -4.42
C ARG A 109 -13.53 6.48 -4.47
N GLY A 110 -13.11 7.22 -5.49
CA GLY A 110 -13.77 8.46 -5.92
C GLY A 110 -14.97 8.13 -6.82
N GLU A 111 -15.23 9.00 -7.79
CA GLU A 111 -16.26 8.77 -8.82
C GLU A 111 -15.91 7.61 -9.76
N LYS A 112 -14.60 7.35 -9.94
CA LYS A 112 -14.07 6.23 -10.71
C LYS A 112 -13.16 5.37 -9.84
N ILE A 113 -13.17 4.07 -10.12
CA ILE A 113 -12.32 3.11 -9.43
C ILE A 113 -10.94 3.15 -10.08
N ASP A 114 -9.94 3.54 -9.30
CA ASP A 114 -8.54 3.52 -9.70
C ASP A 114 -7.91 2.17 -9.29
N CYS A 115 -7.83 1.25 -10.24
CA CYS A 115 -7.22 -0.06 -10.00
C CYS A 115 -5.71 0.00 -9.78
N GLU A 116 -5.04 1.06 -10.26
CA GLU A 116 -3.62 1.25 -10.03
C GLU A 116 -3.36 1.62 -8.56
N LEU A 117 -4.13 2.59 -8.05
CA LEU A 117 -4.07 2.97 -6.64
C LEU A 117 -4.50 1.81 -5.72
N THR A 118 -5.54 1.07 -6.11
CA THR A 118 -6.00 -0.13 -5.38
C THR A 118 -4.86 -1.15 -5.27
N GLY A 119 -4.20 -1.48 -6.39
CA GLY A 119 -3.03 -2.36 -6.36
C GLY A 119 -1.88 -1.81 -5.52
N ALA A 120 -1.65 -0.49 -5.51
CA ALA A 120 -0.64 0.15 -4.67
C ALA A 120 -0.93 0.01 -3.17
N ILE A 121 -2.19 0.20 -2.77
CA ILE A 121 -2.68 0.02 -1.39
C ILE A 121 -2.45 -1.41 -0.92
N VAL A 122 -2.82 -2.40 -1.74
CA VAL A 122 -2.67 -3.83 -1.41
C VAL A 122 -1.21 -4.22 -1.28
N ALA A 123 -0.37 -3.85 -2.26
CA ALA A 123 1.06 -4.13 -2.20
C ALA A 123 1.72 -3.51 -0.96
N ALA A 124 1.38 -2.27 -0.63
CA ALA A 124 1.90 -1.59 0.54
C ALA A 124 1.48 -2.26 1.86
N ALA A 125 0.23 -2.72 1.95
CA ALA A 125 -0.27 -3.47 3.10
C ALA A 125 0.45 -4.82 3.28
N ILE A 126 0.70 -5.55 2.19
CA ILE A 126 1.42 -6.84 2.23
C ILE A 126 2.86 -6.65 2.68
N VAL A 127 3.53 -5.58 2.24
CA VAL A 127 4.87 -5.23 2.73
C VAL A 127 4.88 -4.96 4.24
N ALA A 128 3.81 -4.37 4.79
CA ALA A 128 3.69 -4.12 6.23
C ALA A 128 3.36 -5.38 7.06
N ALA A 129 2.60 -6.32 6.48
CA ALA A 129 2.22 -7.57 7.13
C ALA A 129 2.29 -8.77 6.16
N PRO A 130 3.49 -9.27 5.82
CA PRO A 130 3.66 -10.37 4.87
C PRO A 130 2.95 -11.66 5.30
N GLN A 131 2.83 -11.89 6.61
CA GLN A 131 2.11 -13.03 7.19
C GLN A 131 0.60 -12.97 6.94
N SER A 132 0.05 -11.79 6.65
CA SER A 132 -1.38 -11.56 6.39
C SER A 132 -1.69 -11.43 4.90
N ALA A 133 -0.72 -11.73 4.01
CA ALA A 133 -0.84 -11.47 2.57
C ALA A 133 -2.09 -12.10 1.93
N ALA A 134 -2.38 -13.37 2.25
CA ALA A 134 -3.56 -14.06 1.71
C ALA A 134 -4.87 -13.40 2.15
N VAL A 135 -4.97 -12.97 3.42
CA VAL A 135 -6.15 -12.28 3.95
C VAL A 135 -6.32 -10.89 3.33
N ILE A 136 -5.21 -10.19 3.10
CA ILE A 136 -5.19 -8.89 2.43
C ILE A 136 -5.66 -9.02 0.97
N ASP A 137 -5.16 -10.03 0.25
CA ASP A 137 -5.50 -10.29 -1.16
C ASP A 137 -6.98 -10.67 -1.31
N ASP A 138 -7.46 -11.64 -0.52
CA ASP A 138 -8.86 -12.06 -0.48
C ASP A 138 -9.81 -10.87 -0.17
N ALA A 139 -9.44 -10.02 0.79
CA ALA A 139 -10.21 -8.84 1.16
C ALA A 139 -10.24 -7.79 0.04
N ALA A 140 -9.13 -7.58 -0.65
CA ALA A 140 -9.03 -6.65 -1.76
C ALA A 140 -9.88 -7.11 -2.96
N THR A 141 -9.77 -8.37 -3.35
CA THR A 141 -10.57 -8.95 -4.45
C THR A 141 -12.06 -8.95 -4.13
N ALA A 142 -12.45 -9.20 -2.88
CA ALA A 142 -13.85 -9.10 -2.46
C ALA A 142 -14.38 -7.65 -2.52
N THR A 143 -13.53 -6.67 -2.22
CA THR A 143 -13.91 -5.25 -2.20
C THR A 143 -13.94 -4.64 -3.60
N ALA A 144 -12.98 -4.98 -4.44
CA ALA A 144 -12.76 -4.45 -5.79
C ALA A 144 -12.49 -5.57 -6.81
N PRO A 145 -13.52 -6.39 -7.13
CA PRO A 145 -13.36 -7.51 -8.06
C PRO A 145 -12.94 -7.06 -9.46
N GLU A 146 -13.35 -5.87 -9.89
CA GLU A 146 -12.94 -5.26 -11.17
C GLU A 146 -11.45 -4.90 -11.24
N CYS A 147 -10.74 -4.88 -10.11
CA CYS A 147 -9.31 -4.60 -10.03
C CYS A 147 -8.46 -5.85 -9.75
N ALA A 148 -9.02 -7.06 -9.81
CA ALA A 148 -8.34 -8.29 -9.45
C ALA A 148 -7.01 -8.48 -10.20
N ASP A 149 -6.97 -8.22 -11.52
CA ASP A 149 -5.76 -8.35 -12.34
C ASP A 149 -4.64 -7.40 -11.90
N SER A 150 -4.99 -6.14 -11.61
CA SER A 150 -4.03 -5.12 -11.14
C SER A 150 -3.51 -5.43 -9.75
N VAL A 151 -4.36 -5.99 -8.88
CA VAL A 151 -3.97 -6.46 -7.55
C VAL A 151 -2.95 -7.58 -7.70
N GLN A 152 -3.32 -8.66 -8.41
CA GLN A 152 -2.47 -9.84 -8.59
C GLN A 152 -1.11 -9.51 -9.20
N THR A 153 -1.09 -8.65 -10.22
CA THR A 153 0.16 -8.22 -10.88
C THR A 153 1.13 -7.55 -9.91
N ARG A 154 0.62 -6.74 -8.96
CA ARG A 154 1.47 -6.06 -7.96
C ARG A 154 1.84 -6.95 -6.79
N THR A 155 0.99 -7.91 -6.42
CA THR A 155 1.34 -8.93 -5.40
C THR A 155 2.48 -9.81 -5.88
N GLU A 156 2.42 -10.30 -7.12
CA GLU A 156 3.48 -11.15 -7.70
C GLU A 156 4.82 -10.41 -7.82
N ARG A 157 4.77 -9.10 -8.13
CA ARG A 157 5.97 -8.25 -8.16
C ARG A 157 6.55 -7.95 -6.76
N SER A 158 5.74 -8.09 -5.72
CA SER A 158 6.15 -7.89 -4.34
C SER A 158 6.75 -9.17 -3.73
N ASP A 159 6.26 -10.34 -4.14
CA ASP A 159 6.79 -11.65 -3.75
C ASP A 159 8.13 -11.96 -4.47
N GLY A 160 8.31 -11.47 -5.70
CA GLY A 160 9.55 -11.60 -6.46
C GLY A 160 10.36 -10.32 -6.48
N LYS A 161 11.22 -10.10 -5.47
CA LYS A 161 12.37 -9.16 -5.47
C LYS A 161 12.00 -7.78 -6.07
N GLN A 162 11.61 -6.82 -5.23
CA GLN A 162 11.41 -5.42 -5.68
C GLN A 162 12.65 -4.93 -6.45
N VAL A 163 12.58 -4.94 -7.79
CA VAL A 163 13.44 -4.14 -8.66
C VAL A 163 12.85 -2.74 -8.63
N LEU A 164 13.12 -2.01 -7.55
CA LEU A 164 13.03 -0.56 -7.52
C LEU A 164 14.28 -0.04 -8.24
N ASP A 165 14.08 0.54 -9.41
CA ASP A 165 15.04 1.39 -10.14
C ASP A 165 16.52 0.98 -10.05
N GLY A 166 16.90 -0.15 -10.66
CA GLY A 166 18.28 -0.40 -11.07
C GLY A 166 19.36 -0.36 -9.97
N LYS A 167 18.98 -0.42 -8.68
CA LYS A 167 19.93 -0.61 -7.58
C LYS A 167 19.56 -1.85 -6.81
N GLU A 168 20.14 -2.95 -7.27
CA GLU A 168 20.24 -4.17 -6.49
C GLU A 168 21.09 -3.87 -5.23
N MET A 169 20.44 -3.72 -4.09
CA MET A 169 21.13 -3.74 -2.79
C MET A 169 21.32 -5.21 -2.40
N VAL A 170 22.40 -5.82 -2.90
CA VAL A 170 22.91 -7.09 -2.36
C VAL A 170 23.86 -6.77 -1.21
N GLY A 171 23.45 -7.12 0.01
CA GLY A 171 24.36 -7.26 1.15
C GLY A 171 24.61 -6.01 2.00
N GLY A 172 24.07 -6.03 3.23
CA GLY A 172 24.76 -5.58 4.43
C GLY A 172 24.99 -4.08 4.66
N LYS A 173 24.54 -3.63 5.84
CA LYS A 173 24.90 -2.37 6.53
C LYS A 173 24.06 -1.15 6.13
N GLN A 174 22.93 -0.99 6.81
CA GLN A 174 22.45 0.35 7.11
C GLN A 174 23.52 1.03 7.98
N VAL A 175 24.07 2.15 7.48
CA VAL A 175 24.83 3.08 8.30
C VAL A 175 23.81 3.77 9.19
N ILE A 176 23.66 3.23 10.40
CA ILE A 176 23.09 3.97 11.53
C ILE A 176 24.23 4.89 11.99
N GLU A 177 24.06 6.20 11.84
CA GLU A 177 24.91 7.16 12.55
C GLU A 177 24.80 6.90 14.06
N PRO A 178 25.91 6.89 14.81
CA PRO A 178 25.92 6.48 16.21
C PRO A 178 25.15 7.50 17.07
N ILE A 179 24.02 7.07 17.61
CA ILE A 179 23.38 7.73 18.74
C ILE A 179 24.23 7.40 19.97
N ALA A 180 24.65 8.45 20.66
CA ALA A 180 25.51 8.41 21.84
C ALA A 180 24.98 7.46 22.93
N GLU A 181 25.95 6.81 23.58
CA GLU A 181 25.80 5.89 24.71
C GLU A 181 25.04 6.52 25.89
N GLY A 182 24.12 5.75 26.47
CA GLY A 182 23.48 6.00 27.76
C GLY A 182 23.21 4.66 28.45
N PRO A 183 23.33 4.57 29.79
CA PRO A 183 23.83 3.36 30.45
C PRO A 183 22.77 2.30 30.76
N ASP A 184 23.23 1.05 30.67
CA ASP A 184 22.85 -0.17 31.41
C ASP A 184 21.37 -0.39 31.75
N TYR A 185 20.67 -1.08 30.84
CA TYR A 185 19.51 -1.89 31.20
C TYR A 185 19.92 -3.36 31.33
N VAL A 186 20.04 -3.82 32.58
CA VAL A 186 20.11 -5.25 32.91
C VAL A 186 18.72 -5.83 32.72
N ALA A 187 18.55 -6.73 31.75
CA ALA A 187 17.32 -7.49 31.58
C ALA A 187 17.16 -8.52 32.72
N PRO A 188 16.01 -8.60 33.40
CA PRO A 188 15.75 -9.68 34.34
C PRO A 188 15.39 -10.99 33.61
N ASP A 189 15.71 -12.07 34.30
CA ASP A 189 15.67 -13.46 33.87
C ASP A 189 14.34 -13.94 33.26
N THR A 190 14.51 -14.95 32.40
CA THR A 190 13.53 -15.70 31.63
C THR A 190 12.44 -16.36 32.49
N PRO A 191 11.19 -16.48 31.98
CA PRO A 191 10.28 -17.56 32.36
C PRO A 191 10.15 -18.63 31.27
N PRO A 192 9.71 -19.86 31.62
CA PRO A 192 10.01 -21.07 30.88
C PRO A 192 8.87 -21.52 29.93
N PHE A 193 9.27 -22.33 28.94
CA PHE A 193 8.48 -23.35 28.24
C PHE A 193 7.22 -22.91 27.46
N LEU A 194 7.38 -22.81 26.13
CA LEU A 194 6.30 -22.96 25.15
C LEU A 194 6.32 -24.39 24.56
N PRO A 195 5.16 -25.03 24.33
CA PRO A 195 5.08 -26.41 23.81
C PRO A 195 5.55 -26.53 22.34
N PRO A 196 5.94 -27.75 21.90
CA PRO A 196 6.42 -27.98 20.55
C PRO A 196 5.23 -28.07 19.58
N GLY A 197 4.87 -26.98 18.94
CA GLY A 197 3.81 -26.97 17.93
C GLY A 197 3.76 -25.74 17.02
N GLY A 198 4.73 -24.84 17.13
CA GLY A 198 4.81 -23.65 16.29
C GLY A 198 5.58 -23.96 15.01
N GLY A 199 4.86 -24.24 13.92
CA GLY A 199 5.44 -24.28 12.58
C GLY A 199 6.13 -22.95 12.27
N GLY A 200 7.46 -22.95 12.33
CA GLY A 200 8.28 -21.79 12.04
C GLY A 200 8.04 -21.31 10.62
N PHE A 201 7.85 -20.00 10.45
CA PHE A 201 7.64 -19.37 9.16
C PHE A 201 8.96 -19.39 8.36
N ASN A 202 9.06 -20.26 7.36
CA ASN A 202 10.14 -20.24 6.37
C ASN A 202 9.68 -19.50 5.10
N PRO A 203 10.19 -18.28 4.81
CA PRO A 203 9.81 -17.51 3.63
C PRO A 203 10.33 -18.10 2.31
N GLY A 204 11.23 -19.08 2.36
CA GLY A 204 11.76 -19.79 1.18
C GLY A 204 11.00 -21.05 0.79
N GLU A 205 9.89 -21.37 1.46
CA GLU A 205 9.17 -22.61 1.20
C GLU A 205 8.41 -22.54 -0.13
N PRO A 206 8.56 -23.54 -1.02
CA PRO A 206 7.84 -23.59 -2.29
C PRO A 206 6.33 -23.56 -2.07
N ARG A 207 5.65 -22.76 -2.91
CA ARG A 207 4.19 -22.67 -2.96
C ARG A 207 3.65 -23.53 -4.09
N VAL A 208 2.61 -24.30 -3.79
CA VAL A 208 1.91 -25.18 -4.72
C VAL A 208 0.58 -24.55 -5.11
N LEU A 209 0.27 -24.60 -6.40
CA LEU A 209 -1.02 -24.17 -6.94
C LEU A 209 -2.04 -25.28 -6.75
N ILE A 210 -3.20 -24.92 -6.23
CA ILE A 210 -4.35 -25.80 -6.07
C ILE A 210 -5.59 -25.18 -6.70
N CYS A 211 -6.47 -26.03 -7.24
CA CYS A 211 -7.82 -25.65 -7.62
C CYS A 211 -8.80 -26.14 -6.56
N TYR A 212 -9.64 -25.25 -6.06
CA TYR A 212 -10.71 -25.60 -5.12
C TYR A 212 -11.97 -24.80 -5.45
N ASN A 213 -13.10 -25.49 -5.65
CA ASN A 213 -14.37 -24.87 -6.06
C ASN A 213 -14.24 -23.97 -7.31
N GLY A 214 -13.44 -24.39 -8.28
CA GLY A 214 -13.19 -23.63 -9.52
C GLY A 214 -12.37 -22.35 -9.32
N ARG A 215 -11.79 -22.13 -8.13
CA ARG A 215 -10.88 -21.02 -7.86
C ARG A 215 -9.46 -21.51 -7.61
N GLN A 216 -8.50 -20.81 -8.21
CA GLN A 216 -7.09 -21.10 -8.07
C GLN A 216 -6.55 -20.45 -6.78
N ARG A 217 -5.82 -21.22 -5.97
CA ARG A 217 -5.17 -20.75 -4.74
C ARG A 217 -3.72 -21.22 -4.71
N ARG A 218 -2.85 -20.43 -4.09
CA ARG A 218 -1.45 -20.82 -3.81
C ARG A 218 -1.32 -21.12 -2.32
N ILE A 219 -0.92 -22.33 -1.98
CA ILE A 219 -0.68 -22.74 -0.59
C ILE A 219 0.75 -23.24 -0.42
N ARG A 220 1.24 -23.32 0.82
CA ARG A 220 2.58 -23.85 1.09
C ARG A 220 2.60 -25.36 0.91
N GLU A 221 3.74 -25.90 0.51
CA GLU A 221 3.91 -27.35 0.38
C GLU A 221 3.68 -28.07 1.73
N SER A 222 4.17 -27.54 2.86
CA SER A 222 3.86 -28.09 4.20
C SER A 222 2.38 -28.10 4.58
N GLN A 223 1.57 -27.22 3.98
CA GLN A 223 0.13 -27.14 4.24
C GLN A 223 -0.70 -27.90 3.22
N LEU A 224 -0.08 -28.42 2.15
CA LEU A 224 -0.77 -29.05 1.03
C LEU A 224 -1.60 -30.24 1.50
N GLN A 225 -0.98 -31.18 2.23
CA GLN A 225 -1.66 -32.41 2.61
C GLN A 225 -2.85 -32.14 3.54
N ASN A 226 -2.65 -31.32 4.57
CA ASN A 226 -3.72 -30.91 5.49
C ASN A 226 -4.86 -30.18 4.75
N PHE A 227 -4.54 -29.39 3.73
CA PHE A 227 -5.55 -28.70 2.93
C PHE A 227 -6.36 -29.68 2.08
N LEU A 228 -5.70 -30.59 1.36
CA LEU A 228 -6.37 -31.60 0.54
C LEU A 228 -7.26 -32.53 1.39
N ASP A 229 -6.80 -32.91 2.57
CA ASP A 229 -7.54 -33.78 3.49
C ASP A 229 -8.80 -33.09 4.06
N SER A 230 -8.73 -31.77 4.28
CA SER A 230 -9.85 -30.98 4.82
C SER A 230 -10.81 -30.42 3.76
N HIS A 231 -10.43 -30.42 2.48
CA HIS A 231 -11.19 -29.83 1.38
C HIS A 231 -11.43 -30.85 0.27
N PRO A 232 -12.42 -31.76 0.42
CA PRO A 232 -12.76 -32.73 -0.61
C PRO A 232 -13.15 -32.01 -1.91
N GLY A 233 -12.54 -32.43 -3.03
CA GLY A 233 -12.68 -31.78 -4.34
C GLY A 233 -11.60 -30.74 -4.65
N ALA A 234 -10.71 -30.41 -3.72
CA ALA A 234 -9.49 -29.69 -4.02
C ALA A 234 -8.49 -30.62 -4.75
N PHE A 235 -7.74 -30.08 -5.72
CA PHE A 235 -6.66 -30.80 -6.39
C PHE A 235 -5.48 -29.90 -6.70
N VAL A 236 -4.30 -30.50 -6.83
CA VAL A 236 -3.06 -29.80 -7.21
C VAL A 236 -3.08 -29.50 -8.70
N GLY A 237 -2.81 -28.25 -9.07
CA GLY A 237 -2.77 -27.79 -10.44
C GLY A 237 -3.61 -26.55 -10.70
N ASN A 238 -3.71 -26.20 -11.98
CA ASN A 238 -4.55 -25.08 -12.43
C ASN A 238 -6.02 -25.52 -12.46
N CYS A 239 -6.93 -24.58 -12.23
CA CYS A 239 -8.33 -24.84 -12.52
C CYS A 239 -8.53 -24.96 -14.03
N GLU A 240 -9.01 -26.10 -14.51
CA GLU A 240 -9.57 -26.18 -15.86
C GLU A 240 -10.85 -25.35 -15.89
N ILE A 241 -10.75 -24.17 -16.49
CA ILE A 241 -11.93 -23.38 -16.84
C ILE A 241 -12.57 -24.11 -18.01
N THR A 242 -13.58 -24.95 -17.76
CA THR A 242 -14.38 -25.51 -18.85
C THR A 242 -15.07 -24.32 -19.54
N PRO A 243 -14.74 -23.99 -20.80
CA PRO A 243 -15.44 -22.92 -21.49
C PRO A 243 -16.91 -23.33 -21.59
N ALA A 244 -17.80 -22.50 -21.02
CA ALA A 244 -19.24 -22.67 -21.18
C ALA A 244 -19.53 -22.65 -22.68
N THR A 245 -19.81 -23.82 -23.25
CA THR A 245 -20.27 -23.92 -24.64
C THR A 245 -21.66 -23.29 -24.66
N SER A 246 -21.77 -22.04 -25.11
CA SER A 246 -23.07 -21.40 -25.28
C SER A 246 -23.86 -22.19 -26.32
N ARG A 247 -24.99 -22.75 -25.91
CA ARG A 247 -25.99 -23.34 -26.82
C ARG A 247 -27.02 -22.29 -27.19
#